data_AF-A0A523AY46-F1
#
_entry.id   AF-A0A523AY46-F1
#
_cell.length_a   1.000
_cell.length_b   1.000
_cell.length_c   1.000
_cell.angle_alpha   90.00
_cell.angle_beta   90.00
_cell.angle_gamma   90.00
#
_symmetry.space_group_name_H-M   'P 1'
#
loop_
_entity.id
_entity.type
_entity.pdbx_description
1 polymer ?
#
loop_
_entity_poly.entity_id
_entity_poly.type
_entity_poly.pdbx_seq_one_letter_code
_entity_poly.pdbx_strand_id
1 'polypeptide(L)' 'EAVFEGEREKVEEMVEFCRRGPPGARVDGVEVRWEEPRGEEGFRIRW' A
#
# COMPACT_ATOMS: atom_id res chain seq x y z
N GLU A 1 1.38 -9.17 -2.42
CA GLU A 1 0.91 -7.87 -2.95
C GLU A 1 -0.05 -7.22 -1.96
N ALA A 2 -0.26 -5.91 -2.03
CA ALA A 2 -1.20 -5.19 -1.19
C ALA A 2 -2.00 -4.20 -2.06
N VAL A 3 -3.28 -4.05 -1.76
CA VAL A 3 -4.18 -3.10 -2.40
C VAL A 3 -4.61 -2.09 -1.33
N PHE A 4 -4.50 -0.81 -1.67
CA PHE A 4 -4.92 0.29 -0.82
C PHE A 4 -5.97 1.09 -1.57
N GLU A 5 -7.11 1.33 -0.92
CA GLU A 5 -8.20 2.14 -1.45
C GLU A 5 -8.57 3.20 -0.42
N GLY A 6 -8.75 4.45 -0.87
CA GLY A 6 -9.07 5.57 0.01
C GLY A 6 -8.70 6.91 -0.61
N GLU A 7 -8.69 7.95 0.22
CA GLU A 7 -8.26 9.29 -0.17
C GLU A 7 -6.84 9.26 -0.75
N ARG A 8 -6.64 9.95 -1.88
CA ARG A 8 -5.39 9.92 -2.65
C ARG A 8 -4.16 10.17 -1.80
N GLU A 9 -4.20 11.20 -0.95
CA GLU A 9 -3.09 11.59 -0.08
C GLU A 9 -2.71 10.46 0.90
N LYS A 10 -3.70 9.82 1.52
CA LYS A 10 -3.48 8.69 2.45
C LYS A 10 -2.93 7.45 1.75
N VAL A 11 -3.37 7.18 0.53
CA VAL A 11 -2.83 6.07 -0.28
C VAL A 11 -1.37 6.35 -0.65
N GLU A 12 -1.04 7.59 -1.03
CA GLU A 12 0.33 7.99 -1.31
C GLU A 12 1.23 7.89 -0.06
N GLU A 13 0.75 8.29 1.12
CA GLU A 13 1.46 8.10 2.39
C GLU A 13 1.75 6.61 2.67
N MET A 14 0.80 5.71 2.38
CA MET A 14 1.04 4.28 2.54
C MET A 14 2.04 3.72 1.52
N VAL A 15 2.02 4.21 0.28
CA VAL A 15 3.05 3.87 -0.71
C VAL A 15 4.44 4.30 -0.23
N GLU A 16 4.57 5.51 0.32
CA GLU A 16 5.82 5.99 0.92
C GLU A 16 6.25 5.13 2.12
N PHE A 17 5.31 4.73 2.98
CA PHE A 17 5.59 3.79 4.05
C PHE A 17 6.16 2.47 3.50
N CYS A 18 5.57 1.91 2.44
CA CYS A 18 6.06 0.69 1.80
C CYS A 18 7.46 0.84 1.21
N ARG A 19 7.81 2.03 0.69
CA ARG A 19 9.16 2.32 0.17
C ARG A 19 10.22 2.32 1.26
N ARG A 20 9.86 2.78 2.46
CA ARG A 20 10.75 2.73 3.64
C ARG A 20 10.79 1.34 4.29
N GLY A 21 9.64 0.68 4.35
CA GLY A 21 9.44 -0.57 5.08
C GLY A 21 9.32 -0.38 6.60
N PRO A 22 8.87 -1.42 7.32
CA PRO A 22 8.86 -1.44 8.78
C PRO A 22 10.29 -1.53 9.35
N PRO A 23 10.47 -1.28 10.67
CA PRO A 23 11.75 -1.49 11.33
C PRO A 23 12.32 -2.89 11.07
N GLY A 24 13.57 -2.96 10.62
CA GLY A 24 14.25 -4.21 10.30
C GLY A 24 14.04 -4.72 8.86
N ALA A 25 13.20 -4.07 8.06
CA ALA A 25 13.09 -4.37 6.63
C ALA A 25 14.17 -3.66 5.81
N ARG A 26 14.64 -4.33 4.74
CA ARG A 26 15.37 -3.72 3.63
C ARG A 26 14.50 -3.84 2.40
N VAL A 27 14.07 -2.71 1.84
CA VAL A 27 13.20 -2.65 0.67
C VAL A 27 14.07 -2.49 -0.57
N ASP A 28 14.07 -3.49 -1.45
CA ASP A 28 14.84 -3.45 -2.71
C ASP A 28 14.08 -2.69 -3.83
N GLY A 29 12.75 -2.57 -3.71
CA GLY A 29 11.93 -1.79 -4.64
C GLY A 29 10.43 -1.92 -4.35
N VAL A 30 9.65 -0.94 -4.83
CA VAL A 30 8.19 -0.92 -4.77
C VAL A 30 7.64 -0.58 -6.15
N GLU A 31 6.82 -1.47 -6.72
CA GLU A 31 6.06 -1.21 -7.93
C GLU A 31 4.64 -0.75 -7.56
N VAL A 32 4.14 0.31 -8.21
CA VAL A 32 2.83 0.90 -7.94
C VAL A 32 1.99 0.86 -9.21
N ARG A 33 0.75 0.36 -9.09
CA ARG A 33 -0.25 0.37 -10.15
C ARG A 33 -1.51 1.06 -9.61
N TRP A 34 -2.03 2.01 -10.37
CA TRP A 34 -3.25 2.74 -10.01
C TRP A 34 -4.45 2.13 -10.74
N GLU A 35 -5.53 1.94 -10.01
CA GLU A 35 -6.79 1.34 -10.49
C GLU A 35 -7.98 2.12 -9.93
N GLU A 36 -9.16 1.90 -10.49
CA GLU A 36 -10.40 2.46 -9.95
C GLU A 36 -10.79 1.78 -8.62
N PRO A 37 -11.34 2.53 -7.64
CA PRO A 37 -11.85 1.98 -6.39
C PRO A 37 -12.90 0.88 -6.62
N ARG A 38 -12.84 -0.20 -5.84
CA ARG A 38 -13.78 -1.33 -5.90
C ARG A 38 -14.72 -1.38 -4.69
N GLY A 39 -14.55 -0.49 -3.72
CA GLY A 39 -15.35 -0.43 -2.49
C GLY A 39 -14.87 -1.40 -1.42
N GLU A 40 -13.57 -1.67 -1.34
CA GLU A 40 -13.01 -2.57 -0.31
C GLU A 40 -13.11 -1.95 1.09
N GLU A 41 -13.60 -2.74 2.06
CA GLU A 41 -13.74 -2.29 3.45
C GLU A 41 -12.73 -2.96 4.38
N GLY A 42 -12.04 -2.13 5.17
CA GLY A 42 -11.03 -2.58 6.12
C GLY A 42 -9.73 -3.07 5.46
N PHE A 43 -8.86 -3.70 6.26
CA PHE A 43 -7.60 -4.27 5.78
C PHE A 43 -7.41 -5.65 6.38
N ARG A 44 -6.95 -6.62 5.57
CA ARG A 44 -6.79 -8.01 5.98
C ARG A 44 -5.55 -8.64 5.37
N ILE A 45 -4.86 -9.46 6.16
CA ILE A 45 -3.72 -10.25 5.69
C ILE A 45 -4.24 -11.53 5.06
N ARG A 46 -3.67 -11.90 3.90
CA ARG A 46 -3.98 -13.12 3.15
C ARG A 46 -2.70 -13.98 3.08
N TRP A 47 -2.86 -15.29 3.20
CA TRP A 47 -1.78 -16.30 3.14
C TRP A 47 -1.69 -16.90 1.75
#